data_AF-A0A813GB96-F1
#
_entry.id   AF-A0A813GB96-F1
#
_cell.length_a   1.000
_cell.length_b   1.000
_cell.length_c   1.000
_cell.angle_alpha   90.00
_cell.angle_beta   90.00
_cell.angle_gamma   90.00
#
_symmetry.space_group_name_H-M   'P 1'
#
loop_
_entity.id
_entity.type
_entity.pdbx_description
1 polymer ?
#
loop_
_entity_poly.entity_id
_entity_poly.type
_entity_poly.pdbx_seq_one_letter_code
_entity_poly.pdbx_strand_id
1 'polypeptide(L)'
;DRALSELLERTRGHGHADTRARRSVRAILNEDRSWSACLESTRSCLRSQLVEAQSQAQELYEPFRRIQDFGFSWDQAAFCAKRHTCAELCRQIELMMEFKDDLSKFRAQRAVGVLVITGRELLSRLLPVPDSTLAVLSSDLIST
;
A
#
# COMPACT_ATOMS: atom_id res chain seq x y z
N ASP A 1 16.20 -51.14 64.40
CA ASP A 1 16.77 -51.15 63.03
C ASP A 1 15.87 -51.59 61.88
N ARG A 2 14.54 -51.72 62.04
CA ARG A 2 13.63 -51.89 60.88
C ARG A 2 12.87 -50.61 60.50
N ALA A 3 12.63 -49.74 61.48
CA ALA A 3 11.91 -48.47 61.30
C ALA A 3 12.72 -47.36 60.61
N LEU A 4 14.06 -47.41 60.66
CA LEU A 4 14.93 -46.45 59.95
C LEU A 4 15.09 -46.78 58.46
N SER A 5 14.99 -48.07 58.10
CA SER A 5 15.05 -48.52 56.71
C SER A 5 13.78 -48.16 55.93
N GLU A 6 12.61 -48.22 56.55
CA GLU A 6 11.34 -47.79 55.93
C GLU A 6 11.24 -46.26 55.75
N LEU A 7 11.91 -45.49 56.60
CA LEU A 7 11.99 -44.03 56.50
C LEU A 7 12.94 -43.58 55.39
N LEU A 8 14.02 -44.33 55.15
CA LEU A 8 14.98 -44.07 54.06
C LEU A 8 14.46 -44.51 52.67
N GLU A 9 13.58 -45.50 52.59
CA GLU A 9 12.90 -45.86 51.32
C GLU A 9 11.76 -44.90 50.96
N ARG A 10 11.09 -44.28 51.95
CA ARG A 10 10.04 -43.27 51.70
C ARG A 10 10.58 -41.95 51.14
N THR A 11 11.84 -41.62 51.38
CA THR A 11 12.49 -40.43 50.79
C THR A 11 13.11 -40.69 49.42
N ARG A 12 13.12 -41.93 48.92
CA ARG A 12 13.65 -42.31 47.61
C ARG A 12 12.63 -42.17 46.47
N GLY A 13 11.44 -41.64 46.77
CA GLY A 13 10.41 -41.21 45.82
C GLY A 13 10.54 -39.75 45.37
N HIS A 14 11.68 -39.07 45.61
CA HIS A 14 12.04 -37.82 44.93
C HIS A 14 12.48 -38.13 43.49
N GLY A 15 11.48 -38.43 42.67
CA GLY A 15 11.58 -38.57 41.23
C GLY A 15 10.61 -37.65 40.52
N HIS A 16 10.26 -36.49 41.08
CA HIS A 16 9.92 -35.35 40.24
C HIS A 16 11.20 -34.93 39.53
N ALA A 17 11.52 -35.67 38.47
CA ALA A 17 12.33 -35.18 37.39
C ALA A 17 11.67 -33.87 36.96
N ASP A 18 12.24 -32.78 37.44
CA ASP A 18 11.95 -31.42 37.06
C ASP A 18 12.29 -31.29 35.56
N THR A 19 11.42 -31.86 34.76
CA THR A 19 11.30 -31.60 33.34
C THR A 19 10.46 -30.33 33.15
N ARG A 20 10.70 -29.30 33.97
CA ARG A 20 10.87 -27.96 33.39
C ARG A 20 12.13 -27.96 32.54
N ALA A 21 12.12 -28.77 31.48
CA ALA A 21 12.76 -28.39 30.23
C ALA A 21 12.36 -26.94 30.04
N ARG A 22 13.33 -26.03 30.03
CA ARG A 22 13.13 -24.58 29.92
C ARG A 22 12.21 -24.32 28.73
N ARG A 23 10.90 -24.30 28.95
CA ARG A 23 9.93 -24.06 27.89
C ARG A 23 10.23 -22.65 27.44
N SER A 24 10.51 -22.50 26.15
CA SER A 24 10.68 -21.17 25.60
C SER A 24 9.39 -20.40 25.87
N VAL A 25 9.50 -19.10 26.13
CA VAL A 25 8.33 -18.22 26.32
C VAL A 25 7.34 -18.39 25.16
N ARG A 26 7.85 -18.64 23.95
CA ARG A 26 7.06 -18.97 22.76
C ARG A 26 6.22 -20.24 22.90
N ALA A 27 6.74 -21.30 23.52
CA ALA A 27 5.99 -22.54 23.76
C ALA A 27 4.83 -22.31 24.75
N ILE A 28 5.06 -21.50 25.79
CA ILE A 28 4.03 -21.14 26.76
C ILE A 28 2.93 -20.28 26.12
N LEU A 29 3.31 -19.28 25.33
CA LEU A 29 2.35 -18.42 24.62
C LEU A 29 1.54 -19.18 23.56
N ASN A 30 2.12 -20.18 22.90
CA ASN A 30 1.40 -21.01 21.94
C ASN A 30 0.36 -21.94 22.58
N GLU A 31 0.55 -22.35 23.84
CA GLU A 31 -0.43 -23.13 24.60
C GLU A 31 -1.55 -22.25 25.17
N ASP A 32 -1.32 -20.94 25.28
CA ASP A 32 -2.32 -19.96 25.72
C ASP A 32 -3.33 -19.68 24.60
N ARG A 33 -4.57 -20.14 24.83
CA ARG A 33 -5.70 -19.92 23.92
C ARG A 33 -6.06 -18.44 23.78
N SER A 34 -5.86 -17.63 24.82
CA SER A 34 -6.16 -16.20 24.79
C SER A 34 -5.17 -15.43 23.91
N TRP A 35 -3.88 -15.75 24.01
CA TRP A 35 -2.84 -15.22 23.13
C TRP A 35 -3.09 -15.61 21.67
N SER A 36 -3.36 -16.90 21.42
CA SER A 36 -3.63 -17.41 20.07
C SER A 36 -4.87 -16.77 19.45
N ALA A 37 -5.95 -16.60 20.22
CA ALA A 37 -7.17 -15.92 19.78
C ALA A 37 -6.93 -14.44 19.48
N CYS A 38 -6.16 -13.75 20.32
CA CYS A 38 -5.77 -12.35 20.10
C CYS A 38 -4.93 -12.18 18.82
N LEU A 39 -3.99 -13.09 18.59
CA LEU A 39 -3.16 -13.08 17.38
C LEU A 39 -4.01 -13.29 16.12
N GLU A 40 -4.94 -14.24 16.12
CA GLU A 40 -5.80 -14.48 14.96
C GLU A 40 -6.78 -13.34 14.73
N SER A 41 -7.32 -12.73 15.80
CA SER A 41 -8.12 -11.51 15.71
C SER A 41 -7.34 -10.36 15.07
N THR A 42 -6.09 -10.15 15.50
CA THR A 42 -5.21 -9.13 14.93
C THR A 42 -4.94 -9.38 13.45
N ARG A 43 -4.65 -10.63 13.06
CA ARG A 43 -4.44 -11.01 11.66
C ARG A 43 -5.68 -10.80 10.82
N SER A 44 -6.86 -11.17 11.33
CA SER A 44 -8.14 -10.96 10.66
C SER A 44 -8.41 -9.46 10.45
N CYS A 45 -8.16 -8.65 11.48
CA CYS A 45 -8.28 -7.20 11.40
C CYS A 45 -7.35 -6.59 10.34
N LEU A 46 -6.06 -6.98 10.32
CA LEU A 46 -5.11 -6.51 9.33
C LEU A 46 -5.50 -6.91 7.90
N ARG A 47 -6.00 -8.14 7.69
CA ARG A 47 -6.51 -8.57 6.38
C ARG A 47 -7.70 -7.72 5.93
N SER A 48 -8.64 -7.45 6.83
CA SER A 48 -9.79 -6.58 6.53
C SER A 48 -9.33 -5.18 6.14
N GLN A 49 -8.40 -4.59 6.89
CA GLN A 49 -7.87 -3.26 6.61
C GLN A 49 -7.08 -3.21 5.30
N LEU A 50 -6.39 -4.30 4.92
CA LEU A 50 -5.71 -4.38 3.61
C LEU A 50 -6.71 -4.38 2.45
N VAL A 51 -7.78 -5.16 2.54
CA VAL A 51 -8.83 -5.19 1.51
C VAL A 51 -9.52 -3.82 1.40
N GLU A 52 -9.83 -3.20 2.52
CA GLU A 52 -10.40 -1.86 2.56
C GLU A 52 -9.44 -0.82 1.96
N ALA A 53 -8.15 -0.87 2.33
CA ALA A 53 -7.14 0.03 1.80
C ALA A 53 -6.98 -0.12 0.28
N GLN A 54 -7.05 -1.34 -0.25
CA GLN A 54 -7.03 -1.58 -1.69
C GLN A 54 -8.24 -0.95 -2.39
N SER A 55 -9.46 -1.16 -1.86
CA SER A 55 -10.68 -0.56 -2.42
C SER A 55 -10.60 0.96 -2.43
N GLN A 56 -10.18 1.56 -1.30
CA GLN A 56 -10.06 3.01 -1.19
C GLN A 56 -8.95 3.57 -2.10
N ALA A 57 -7.84 2.84 -2.30
CA ALA A 57 -6.79 3.25 -3.22
C ALA A 57 -7.30 3.26 -4.68
N GLN A 58 -8.10 2.26 -5.07
CA GLN A 58 -8.73 2.23 -6.39
C GLN A 58 -9.68 3.42 -6.56
N GLU A 59 -10.61 3.63 -5.63
CA GLU A 59 -11.56 4.76 -5.70
C GLU A 59 -10.85 6.12 -5.75
N LEU A 60 -9.77 6.28 -4.98
CA LEU A 60 -9.00 7.52 -4.95
C LEU A 60 -8.24 7.78 -6.25
N TYR A 61 -7.67 6.74 -6.86
CA TYR A 61 -6.66 6.92 -7.90
C TYR A 61 -7.11 6.52 -9.31
N GLU A 62 -8.18 5.73 -9.45
CA GLU A 62 -8.77 5.37 -10.75
C GLU A 62 -9.11 6.59 -11.62
N PRO A 63 -9.66 7.70 -11.08
CA PRO A 63 -9.97 8.88 -11.91
C PRO A 63 -8.75 9.45 -12.66
N PHE A 64 -7.53 9.27 -12.13
CA PHE A 64 -6.30 9.78 -12.74
C PHE A 64 -5.71 8.83 -13.78
N ARG A 65 -6.27 7.63 -13.94
CA ARG A 65 -5.82 6.65 -14.94
C ARG A 65 -5.85 7.22 -16.36
N ARG A 66 -6.83 8.06 -16.67
CA ARG A 66 -6.94 8.74 -17.98
C ARG A 66 -5.71 9.60 -18.32
N ILE A 67 -5.09 10.21 -17.31
CA ILE A 67 -3.89 11.04 -17.47
C ILE A 67 -2.68 10.14 -17.74
N GLN A 68 -2.61 9.00 -17.06
CA GLN A 68 -1.57 8.00 -17.31
C GLN A 68 -1.67 7.41 -18.71
N ASP A 69 -2.88 7.01 -19.13
CA ASP A 69 -3.13 6.44 -20.45
C ASP A 69 -2.82 7.46 -21.56
N PHE A 70 -3.16 8.73 -21.34
CA PHE A 70 -2.73 9.81 -22.23
C PHE A 70 -1.20 9.92 -22.29
N GLY A 71 -0.52 9.97 -21.14
CA GLY A 71 0.94 10.07 -21.10
C GLY A 71 1.67 8.89 -21.78
N PHE A 72 1.06 7.70 -21.81
CA PHE A 72 1.61 6.55 -22.54
C PHE A 72 1.31 6.56 -24.04
N SER A 73 0.15 7.09 -24.44
CA SER A 73 -0.28 7.10 -25.84
C SER A 73 0.12 8.36 -26.59
N TRP A 74 0.51 9.42 -25.87
CA TRP A 74 0.95 10.67 -26.44
C TRP A 74 2.34 10.52 -27.07
N ASP A 75 2.37 10.64 -28.40
CA ASP A 75 3.60 10.68 -29.19
C ASP A 75 3.83 12.12 -29.68
N GLN A 76 4.75 12.79 -29.01
CA GLN A 76 5.17 14.15 -29.36
C GLN A 76 5.71 14.25 -30.79
N ALA A 77 6.51 13.27 -31.25
CA ALA A 77 7.12 13.34 -32.57
C ALA A 77 6.07 13.15 -33.67
N ALA A 78 5.16 12.19 -33.48
CA ALA A 78 4.03 11.99 -34.39
C ALA A 78 3.05 13.17 -34.38
N PHE A 79 2.91 13.85 -33.25
CA PHE A 79 2.13 15.08 -33.15
C PHE A 79 2.77 16.20 -33.98
N CYS A 80 4.04 16.55 -33.72
CA CYS A 80 4.74 17.63 -34.44
C CYS A 80 4.90 17.36 -35.95
N ALA A 81 4.89 16.10 -36.39
CA ALA A 81 4.95 15.76 -37.82
C ALA A 81 3.65 16.09 -38.59
N LYS A 82 2.53 16.33 -37.90
CA LYS A 82 1.23 16.65 -38.50
C LYS A 82 1.01 18.16 -38.48
N ARG A 83 0.34 18.68 -39.53
CA ARG A 83 -0.21 20.05 -39.48
C ARG A 83 -1.52 20.00 -38.73
N HIS A 84 -1.60 20.75 -37.64
CA HIS A 84 -2.81 20.89 -36.83
C HIS A 84 -3.55 22.17 -37.18
N THR A 85 -4.86 22.11 -37.09
CA THR A 85 -5.72 23.28 -37.11
C THR A 85 -5.71 23.96 -35.73
N CYS A 86 -6.00 25.27 -35.69
CA CYS A 86 -6.13 25.99 -34.43
C CYS A 86 -7.19 25.35 -33.51
N ALA A 87 -8.29 24.85 -34.06
CA ALA A 87 -9.33 24.17 -33.29
C ALA A 87 -8.83 22.88 -32.61
N GLU A 88 -7.99 22.09 -33.29
CA GLU A 88 -7.38 20.89 -32.70
C GLU A 88 -6.40 21.23 -31.58
N LEU A 89 -5.58 22.27 -31.77
CA LEU A 89 -4.65 22.75 -30.74
C LEU A 89 -5.39 23.28 -29.50
N CYS A 90 -6.44 24.10 -29.69
CA CYS A 90 -7.27 24.58 -28.60
C CYS A 90 -7.88 23.42 -27.80
N ARG A 91 -8.41 22.40 -28.48
CA ARG A 91 -8.98 21.22 -27.82
C ARG A 91 -7.94 20.45 -26.99
N GLN A 92 -6.70 20.33 -27.50
CA GLN A 92 -5.63 19.68 -26.74
C GLN A 92 -5.21 20.51 -25.51
N ILE A 93 -5.14 21.83 -25.64
CA ILE A 93 -4.85 22.74 -24.53
C ILE A 93 -5.94 22.63 -23.45
N GLU A 94 -7.21 22.65 -23.84
CA GLU A 94 -8.34 22.48 -22.92
C GLU A 94 -8.24 21.16 -22.15
N LEU A 95 -7.94 20.05 -22.83
CA LEU A 95 -7.74 18.75 -22.19
C LEU A 95 -6.58 18.77 -21.18
N MET A 96 -5.45 19.41 -21.51
CA MET A 96 -4.32 19.51 -20.57
C MET A 96 -4.67 20.38 -19.35
N MET A 97 -5.47 21.43 -19.54
CA MET A 97 -5.98 22.25 -18.45
C MET A 97 -6.94 21.48 -17.54
N GLU A 98 -7.81 20.64 -18.10
CA GLU A 98 -8.65 19.70 -17.33
C GLU A 98 -7.79 18.74 -16.49
N PHE A 99 -6.74 18.17 -17.07
CA PHE A 99 -5.83 17.29 -16.34
C PHE A 99 -5.12 18.00 -15.18
N LYS A 100 -4.73 19.26 -15.35
CA LYS A 100 -4.15 20.06 -14.26
C LYS A 100 -5.15 20.32 -13.15
N ASP A 101 -6.41 20.65 -13.50
CA ASP A 101 -7.47 20.84 -12.52
C ASP A 101 -7.76 19.55 -11.74
N ASP A 102 -7.81 18.40 -12.42
CA ASP A 102 -7.93 17.10 -11.77
C ASP A 102 -6.78 16.83 -10.81
N LEU A 103 -5.53 16.98 -11.28
CA LEU A 103 -4.33 16.72 -10.46
C LEU A 103 -4.26 17.65 -9.25
N SER A 104 -4.84 18.84 -9.31
CA SER A 104 -4.96 19.74 -8.15
C SER A 104 -5.82 19.15 -7.01
N LYS A 105 -6.76 18.26 -7.35
CA LYS A 105 -7.66 17.56 -6.41
C LYS A 105 -7.05 16.23 -5.90
N PHE A 106 -5.85 15.87 -6.35
CA PHE A 106 -5.20 14.61 -6.01
C PHE A 106 -4.87 14.52 -4.52
N ARG A 107 -5.30 13.43 -3.87
CA ARG A 107 -4.99 13.16 -2.46
C ARG A 107 -3.77 12.25 -2.34
N ALA A 108 -2.64 12.83 -1.96
CA ALA A 108 -1.37 12.12 -1.89
C ALA A 108 -1.32 11.02 -0.81
N GLN A 109 -2.15 11.11 0.23
CA GLN A 109 -2.15 10.17 1.36
C GLN A 109 -3.56 9.97 1.93
N ARG A 110 -3.85 8.75 2.40
CA ARG A 110 -5.07 8.42 3.15
C ARG A 110 -4.78 7.29 4.15
N ALA A 111 -5.23 7.46 5.39
CA ALA A 111 -5.11 6.43 6.42
C ALA A 111 -6.31 5.49 6.39
N VAL A 112 -6.06 4.19 6.59
CA VAL A 112 -7.07 3.13 6.71
C VAL A 112 -6.67 2.22 7.88
N GLY A 113 -7.28 2.46 9.05
CA GLY A 113 -6.88 1.77 10.28
C GLY A 113 -5.42 2.06 10.64
N VAL A 114 -4.58 1.02 10.71
CA VAL A 114 -3.13 1.17 10.96
C VAL A 114 -2.30 1.32 9.69
N LEU A 115 -2.93 1.27 8.51
CA LEU A 115 -2.28 1.38 7.21
C LEU A 115 -2.39 2.80 6.67
N VAL A 116 -1.40 3.21 5.85
CA VAL A 116 -1.42 4.48 5.13
C VAL A 116 -1.20 4.20 3.65
N ILE A 117 -2.17 4.59 2.84
CA ILE A 117 -2.08 4.59 1.38
C ILE A 117 -1.30 5.84 0.98
N THR A 118 -0.31 5.69 0.08
CA THR A 118 0.43 6.82 -0.48
C THR A 118 0.43 6.79 -2.00
N GLY A 119 0.02 7.90 -2.60
CA GLY A 119 0.03 8.13 -4.06
C GLY A 119 1.08 9.15 -4.49
N ARG A 120 2.08 9.47 -3.66
CA ARG A 120 3.09 10.50 -3.98
C ARG A 120 3.89 10.16 -5.24
N GLU A 121 4.28 8.90 -5.40
CA GLU A 121 4.99 8.45 -6.59
C GLU A 121 4.10 8.53 -7.83
N LEU A 122 2.82 8.14 -7.71
CA LEU A 122 1.85 8.29 -8.79
C LEU A 122 1.72 9.76 -9.21
N LEU A 123 1.47 10.66 -8.25
CA LEU A 123 1.38 12.09 -8.51
C LEU A 123 2.64 12.64 -9.19
N SER A 124 3.82 12.27 -8.71
CA SER A 124 5.10 12.72 -9.29
C SER A 124 5.27 12.32 -10.75
N ARG A 125 4.68 11.19 -11.17
CA ARG A 125 4.71 10.71 -12.55
C ARG A 125 3.65 11.36 -13.43
N LEU A 126 2.52 11.77 -12.85
CA LEU A 126 1.41 12.35 -13.59
C LEU A 126 1.54 13.87 -13.78
N LEU A 127 2.11 14.58 -12.80
CA LEU A 127 2.31 16.04 -12.86
C LEU A 127 3.00 16.52 -14.14
N PRO A 128 4.07 15.85 -14.65
CA PRO A 128 4.75 16.32 -15.86
C PRO A 128 3.94 16.17 -17.13
N VAL A 129 2.94 15.28 -17.18
CA VAL A 129 2.20 14.94 -18.42
C VAL A 129 1.53 16.16 -19.06
N PRO A 130 0.68 16.94 -18.34
CA PRO A 130 0.08 18.12 -18.93
C PRO A 130 1.10 19.23 -19.21
N ASP A 131 2.09 19.42 -18.35
CA ASP A 131 3.06 20.51 -18.50
C ASP A 131 3.99 20.29 -19.71
N SER A 132 4.47 19.06 -19.92
CA SER A 132 5.31 18.73 -21.07
C SER A 132 4.52 18.84 -22.38
N THR A 133 3.26 18.41 -22.38
CA THR A 133 2.39 18.49 -23.56
C THR A 133 2.06 19.94 -23.91
N LEU A 134 1.73 20.77 -22.90
CA LEU A 134 1.48 22.20 -23.10
C LEU A 134 2.71 22.94 -23.66
N ALA A 135 3.91 22.58 -23.20
CA ALA A 135 5.14 23.16 -23.73
C ALA A 135 5.27 22.91 -25.24
N VAL A 136 4.96 21.70 -25.71
CA VAL A 136 4.95 21.35 -27.13
C VAL A 136 3.89 22.14 -27.90
N LEU A 137 2.65 22.16 -27.40
CA LEU A 137 1.53 22.85 -28.05
C LEU A 137 1.80 24.35 -28.20
N SER A 138 2.41 24.98 -27.18
CA SER A 138 2.76 26.40 -27.22
C SER A 138 3.86 26.71 -28.23
N SER A 139 4.82 25.80 -28.42
CA SER A 139 5.88 25.95 -29.43
C SER A 139 5.31 25.91 -30.85
N ASP A 140 4.39 24.98 -31.13
CA ASP A 140 3.75 24.89 -32.45
C ASP A 140 2.95 26.17 -32.77
N LEU A 141 2.18 26.69 -31.81
CA LEU A 141 1.42 27.94 -31.96
C LEU A 141 2.29 29.17 -32.26
N ILE A 142 3.49 29.25 -31.67
CA ILE A 142 4.42 30.37 -31.90
C ILE A 142 5.16 30.22 -33.23
N SER A 143 5.32 28.99 -33.73
CA SER A 143 6.03 28.69 -34.98
C SER A 143 5.18 28.78 -36.25
N THR A 144 3.86 28.96 -36.11
CA THR A 144 2.90 29.05 -37.22
C THR A 144 2.59 30.51 -37.58
#